data_AF-A0A4R6YQ06-F1
#
_entry.id   AF-A0A4R6YQ06-F1
#
_cell.length_a   1.000
_cell.length_b   1.000
_cell.length_c   1.000
_cell.angle_alpha   90.00
_cell.angle_beta   90.00
_cell.angle_gamma   90.00
#
_symmetry.space_group_name_H-M   'P 1'
#
loop_
_entity.id
_entity.type
_entity.pdbx_description
1 polymer ?
#
loop_
_entity_poly.entity_id
_entity_poly.type
_entity_poly.pdbx_seq_one_letter_code
_entity_poly.pdbx_strand_id
1 'polypeptide(L)'
;MKMTALRICLVVGLCAAVQALAAQWPGVGEVHARFAVTEKYPHVGLVIPAADGEPLYRLSCHQGDYESKVEGDFDHMFHCKLFDMRGVIRGDMFSPTPEWNRSRTRATFRREQLMGRCASHAYFGKDRTFRMMGMNLRMAISDLRQPDMRKMLSGEAAPDFAFNFQVDVRADATATNEFVGPAPEMCTSYYKVDESGKLVEIATVSDDEATPDTP
;
A
#
# COMPACT_ATOMS: atom_id res chain seq x y z
N MET A 1 12.63 -82.70 -6.93
CA MET A 1 13.46 -81.48 -7.11
C MET A 1 12.52 -80.29 -7.22
N LYS A 2 12.69 -79.28 -6.36
CA LYS A 2 11.72 -78.20 -6.12
C LYS A 2 11.92 -77.06 -7.14
N MET A 3 10.85 -76.67 -7.82
CA MET A 3 10.76 -75.45 -8.62
C MET A 3 10.64 -74.24 -7.70
N THR A 4 11.57 -73.30 -7.80
CA THR A 4 11.53 -72.03 -7.07
C THR A 4 10.90 -70.98 -7.98
N ALA A 5 9.67 -70.57 -7.66
CA ALA A 5 8.98 -69.49 -8.35
C ALA A 5 9.52 -68.13 -7.88
N LEU A 6 10.14 -67.38 -8.79
CA LEU A 6 10.61 -66.02 -8.57
C LEU A 6 9.41 -65.06 -8.68
N ARG A 7 8.96 -64.51 -7.55
CA ARG A 7 7.94 -63.45 -7.51
C ARG A 7 8.60 -62.12 -7.83
N ILE A 8 8.31 -61.58 -9.02
CA ILE A 8 8.66 -60.21 -9.40
C ILE A 8 7.66 -59.28 -8.72
N CYS A 9 8.09 -58.58 -7.66
CA CYS A 9 7.37 -57.46 -7.08
C CYS A 9 7.47 -56.27 -8.04
N LEU A 10 6.41 -56.02 -8.79
CA LEU A 10 6.21 -54.79 -9.55
C LEU A 10 5.95 -53.65 -8.54
N VAL A 11 7.00 -52.97 -8.09
CA VAL A 11 6.85 -51.71 -7.35
C VAL A 11 6.50 -50.64 -8.39
N VAL A 12 5.20 -50.43 -8.59
CA VAL A 12 4.68 -49.26 -9.28
C VAL A 12 4.99 -48.06 -8.40
N GLY A 13 6.15 -47.44 -8.65
CA GLY A 13 6.53 -46.19 -8.03
C GLY A 13 5.45 -45.15 -8.35
N LEU A 14 4.73 -44.73 -7.31
CA LEU A 14 3.98 -43.48 -7.32
C LEU A 14 4.99 -42.37 -7.69
N CYS A 15 5.00 -41.98 -8.96
CA CYS A 15 5.39 -40.63 -9.33
C CYS A 15 4.39 -39.71 -8.64
N ALA A 16 4.72 -39.28 -7.42
CA ALA A 16 4.13 -38.10 -6.84
C ALA A 16 4.50 -36.94 -7.77
N ALA A 17 3.61 -36.67 -8.73
CA ALA A 17 3.60 -35.40 -9.43
C ALA A 17 3.36 -34.35 -8.34
N VAL A 18 4.46 -33.81 -7.82
CA VAL A 18 4.43 -32.53 -7.11
C VAL A 18 3.97 -31.55 -8.17
N GLN A 19 2.66 -31.35 -8.26
CA GLN A 19 2.09 -30.27 -9.01
C GLN A 19 2.64 -29.02 -8.35
N ALA A 20 3.66 -28.43 -8.96
CA ALA A 20 3.99 -27.04 -8.70
C ALA A 20 2.69 -26.30 -9.02
N LEU A 21 1.95 -25.93 -7.98
CA LEU A 21 0.91 -24.92 -8.08
C LEU A 21 1.62 -23.73 -8.70
N ALA A 22 1.37 -23.51 -9.99
CA ALA A 22 1.86 -22.32 -10.67
C ALA A 22 1.40 -21.16 -9.80
N ALA A 23 2.35 -20.36 -9.30
CA ALA A 23 2.00 -19.20 -8.51
C ALA A 23 1.01 -18.37 -9.34
N GLN A 24 -0.14 -18.02 -8.75
CA GLN A 24 -1.18 -17.24 -9.42
C GLN A 24 -0.61 -15.92 -9.98
N TRP A 25 0.43 -15.40 -9.33
CA TRP A 25 1.12 -14.17 -9.67
C TRP A 25 2.55 -14.45 -10.16
N PRO A 26 3.06 -13.67 -11.12
CA PRO A 26 4.46 -13.76 -11.50
C PRO A 26 5.35 -13.45 -10.29
N GLY A 27 6.56 -14.02 -10.29
CA GLY A 27 7.56 -13.67 -9.27
C GLY A 27 7.86 -12.18 -9.31
N VAL A 28 7.92 -11.55 -8.14
CA VAL A 28 8.20 -10.11 -7.98
C VAL A 28 9.66 -9.91 -7.62
N GLY A 29 10.33 -8.98 -8.31
CA GLY A 29 11.70 -8.58 -7.99
C GLY A 29 11.75 -7.71 -6.73
N GLU A 30 12.82 -7.82 -5.95
CA GLU A 30 13.00 -7.00 -4.76
C GLU A 30 13.33 -5.54 -5.12
N VAL A 31 12.76 -4.61 -4.36
CA VAL A 31 13.01 -3.17 -4.53
C VAL A 31 13.29 -2.53 -3.18
N HIS A 32 14.32 -1.69 -3.14
CA HIS A 32 14.62 -0.81 -2.00
C HIS A 32 14.88 0.60 -2.52
N ALA A 33 13.91 1.48 -2.35
CA ALA A 33 13.95 2.84 -2.89
C ALA A 33 13.68 3.87 -1.80
N ARG A 34 14.33 5.03 -1.92
CA ARG A 34 14.14 6.19 -1.03
C ARG A 34 14.01 7.44 -1.87
N PHE A 35 13.06 8.28 -1.50
CA PHE A 35 12.72 9.53 -2.18
C PHE A 35 12.63 10.65 -1.16
N ALA A 36 13.07 11.84 -1.54
CA ALA A 36 12.78 13.06 -0.81
C ALA A 36 11.57 13.72 -1.46
N VAL A 37 10.48 13.85 -0.70
CA VAL A 37 9.24 14.50 -1.16
C VAL A 37 9.21 15.92 -0.60
N THR A 38 9.01 16.89 -1.49
CA THR A 38 8.99 18.33 -1.19
C THR A 38 8.06 19.02 -2.19
N GLU A 39 7.71 20.28 -1.96
CA GLU A 39 6.97 21.08 -2.95
C GLU A 39 7.62 21.08 -4.35
N LYS A 40 8.96 21.11 -4.42
CA LYS A 40 9.71 21.05 -5.68
C LYS A 40 9.70 19.67 -6.34
N TYR A 41 9.56 18.62 -5.53
CA TYR A 41 9.56 17.22 -5.95
C TYR A 41 8.36 16.50 -5.33
N PRO A 42 7.13 16.83 -5.75
CA PRO A 42 5.91 16.34 -5.10
C PRO A 42 5.50 14.95 -5.60
N HIS A 43 6.24 14.41 -6.58
CA HIS A 43 5.93 13.16 -7.27
C HIS A 43 6.94 12.06 -6.94
N VAL A 44 6.44 10.85 -6.75
CA VAL A 44 7.24 9.62 -6.71
C VAL A 44 6.70 8.65 -7.75
N GLY A 45 7.55 8.30 -8.71
CA GLY A 45 7.30 7.22 -9.66
C GLY A 45 8.29 6.09 -9.44
N LEU A 46 7.80 4.85 -9.35
CA LEU A 46 8.64 3.67 -9.19
C LEU A 46 8.07 2.51 -10.00
N VAL A 47 8.92 1.89 -10.83
CA VAL A 47 8.61 0.62 -11.47
C VAL A 47 9.08 -0.51 -10.55
N ILE A 48 8.19 -1.45 -10.29
CA ILE A 48 8.49 -2.69 -9.58
C ILE A 48 8.63 -3.79 -10.64
N PRO A 49 9.81 -4.41 -10.79
CA PRO A 49 10.03 -5.42 -11.79
C PRO A 49 9.49 -6.79 -11.35
N ALA A 50 9.28 -7.67 -12.32
CA ALA A 50 9.19 -9.11 -12.10
C ALA A 50 10.58 -9.68 -11.73
N ALA A 51 10.61 -10.93 -11.28
CA ALA A 51 11.85 -11.61 -10.87
C ALA A 51 12.85 -11.78 -12.03
N ASP A 52 12.39 -11.72 -13.28
CA ASP A 52 13.21 -11.73 -14.50
C ASP A 52 13.68 -10.33 -14.93
N GLY A 53 13.24 -9.27 -14.23
CA GLY A 53 13.61 -7.88 -14.48
C GLY A 53 12.62 -7.10 -15.35
N GLU A 54 11.61 -7.74 -15.94
CA GLU A 54 10.64 -7.04 -16.78
C GLU A 54 9.72 -6.12 -15.94
N PRO A 55 9.28 -4.95 -16.45
CA PRO A 55 8.36 -4.08 -15.75
C PRO A 55 7.04 -4.78 -15.41
N LEU A 56 6.69 -4.85 -14.13
CA LEU A 56 5.51 -5.60 -13.67
C LEU A 56 4.44 -4.67 -13.10
N TYR A 57 4.81 -3.79 -12.18
CA TYR A 57 3.91 -2.81 -11.58
C TYR A 57 4.49 -1.40 -11.62
N ARG A 58 3.61 -0.39 -11.59
CA ARG A 58 3.98 1.02 -11.44
C ARG A 58 3.32 1.60 -10.20
N LEU A 59 4.14 2.05 -9.25
CA LEU A 59 3.74 2.88 -8.13
C LEU A 59 3.83 4.35 -8.56
N SER A 60 2.73 5.09 -8.42
CA SER A 60 2.70 6.54 -8.63
C SER A 60 2.14 7.20 -7.37
N CYS A 61 2.88 8.18 -6.82
CA CYS A 61 2.44 8.93 -5.66
C CYS A 61 2.55 10.43 -5.88
N HIS A 62 1.61 11.19 -5.33
CA HIS A 62 1.57 12.64 -5.42
C HIS A 62 1.29 13.29 -4.06
N GLN A 63 1.91 14.43 -3.82
CA GLN A 63 1.56 15.36 -2.75
C GLN A 63 0.56 16.40 -3.27
N GLY A 64 -0.56 16.56 -2.56
CA GLY A 64 -1.59 17.55 -2.85
C GLY A 64 -2.57 17.14 -3.95
N ASP A 65 -3.43 18.08 -4.31
CA ASP A 65 -4.49 17.87 -5.30
C ASP A 65 -3.89 17.78 -6.70
N TYR A 66 -4.05 16.63 -7.35
CA TYR A 66 -3.51 16.38 -8.68
C TYR A 66 -4.47 15.51 -9.50
N GLU A 67 -4.86 15.99 -10.67
CA GLU A 67 -5.75 15.27 -11.59
C GLU A 67 -4.96 14.67 -12.76
N SER A 68 -5.19 13.38 -13.03
CA SER A 68 -4.59 12.67 -14.16
C SER A 68 -5.65 11.91 -14.94
N LYS A 69 -5.65 12.05 -16.27
CA LYS A 69 -6.53 11.24 -17.14
C LYS A 69 -6.21 9.75 -17.10
N VAL A 70 -5.00 9.39 -16.70
CA VAL A 70 -4.51 8.00 -16.69
C VAL A 70 -4.57 7.41 -15.29
N GLU A 71 -4.13 8.18 -14.30
CA GLU A 71 -3.99 7.69 -12.91
C GLU A 71 -5.20 8.10 -12.04
N GLY A 72 -6.10 8.94 -12.55
CA GLY A 72 -7.21 9.53 -11.81
C GLY A 72 -6.75 10.59 -10.82
N ASP A 73 -7.66 11.00 -9.94
CA ASP A 73 -7.41 12.11 -9.02
C ASP A 73 -6.66 11.65 -7.77
N PHE A 74 -5.75 12.50 -7.31
CA PHE A 74 -5.08 12.46 -6.04
C PHE A 74 -5.61 13.63 -5.22
N ASP A 75 -6.12 13.30 -4.05
CA ASP A 75 -6.63 14.21 -3.01
C ASP A 75 -5.85 13.82 -1.75
N HIS A 76 -5.65 14.71 -0.78
CA HIS A 76 -4.86 14.53 0.46
C HIS A 76 -3.37 14.89 0.41
N MET A 77 -2.76 14.90 1.60
CA MET A 77 -1.38 15.32 1.83
C MET A 77 -0.37 14.53 1.00
N PHE A 78 -0.53 13.21 0.93
CA PHE A 78 0.24 12.35 0.03
C PHE A 78 -0.58 11.12 -0.30
N HIS A 79 -0.64 10.72 -1.56
CA HIS A 79 -1.46 9.60 -1.98
C HIS A 79 -0.74 8.80 -3.04
N CYS A 80 -0.69 7.48 -2.88
CA CYS A 80 -0.13 6.56 -3.85
C CYS A 80 -1.20 5.68 -4.51
N LYS A 81 -0.95 5.31 -5.75
CA LYS A 81 -1.70 4.32 -6.53
C LYS A 81 -0.74 3.30 -7.11
N LEU A 82 -1.20 2.05 -7.25
CA LEU A 82 -0.41 0.97 -7.82
C LEU A 82 -1.16 0.32 -8.99
N PHE A 83 -0.47 0.18 -10.12
CA PHE A 83 -1.06 -0.29 -11.37
C PHE A 83 -0.32 -1.49 -11.96
N ASP A 84 -1.05 -2.42 -12.58
CA ASP A 84 -0.49 -3.51 -13.39
C ASP A 84 -0.01 -2.96 -14.73
N MET A 85 1.28 -3.09 -15.02
CA MET A 85 1.82 -2.63 -16.29
C MET A 85 1.46 -3.57 -17.45
N ARG A 86 1.01 -4.79 -17.17
CA ARG A 86 0.56 -5.77 -18.17
C ARG A 86 -0.92 -5.58 -18.55
N GLY A 87 -1.66 -4.82 -17.74
CA GLY A 87 -3.09 -4.58 -17.92
C GLY A 87 -3.99 -5.79 -17.65
N VAL A 88 -3.52 -6.79 -16.89
CA VAL A 88 -4.33 -7.94 -16.46
C VAL A 88 -5.29 -7.50 -15.36
N ILE A 89 -4.79 -6.77 -14.36
CA ILE A 89 -5.60 -6.15 -13.32
C ILE A 89 -5.89 -4.70 -13.70
N ARG A 90 -7.15 -4.30 -13.59
CA ARG A 90 -7.60 -2.93 -13.86
C ARG A 90 -7.88 -2.20 -12.54
N GLY A 91 -7.44 -0.94 -12.46
CA GLY A 91 -7.68 -0.09 -11.28
C GLY A 91 -6.46 0.05 -10.36
N ASP A 92 -6.64 0.84 -9.30
CA ASP A 92 -5.64 0.99 -8.23
C ASP A 92 -5.69 -0.23 -7.31
N MET A 93 -4.58 -0.95 -7.20
CA MET A 93 -4.47 -2.15 -6.37
C MET A 93 -4.49 -1.86 -4.87
N PHE A 94 -4.28 -0.60 -4.45
CA PHE A 94 -4.51 -0.18 -3.07
C PHE A 94 -5.99 0.02 -2.73
N SER A 95 -6.90 -0.20 -3.67
CA SER A 95 -8.34 -0.15 -3.41
C SER A 95 -8.79 -1.28 -2.48
N PRO A 96 -9.78 -1.05 -1.60
CA PRO A 96 -10.39 -2.10 -0.79
C PRO A 96 -11.09 -3.19 -1.62
N THR A 97 -11.71 -2.82 -2.75
CA THR A 97 -12.44 -3.74 -3.64
C THR A 97 -12.23 -3.36 -5.12
N PRO A 98 -12.52 -4.27 -6.07
CA PRO A 98 -12.44 -3.97 -7.51
C PRO A 98 -13.41 -2.87 -7.96
N GLU A 99 -14.59 -2.78 -7.34
CA GLU A 99 -15.63 -1.80 -7.66
C GLU A 99 -15.41 -0.44 -6.97
N TRP A 100 -14.29 -0.30 -6.25
CA TRP A 100 -13.98 0.93 -5.53
C TRP A 100 -13.83 2.10 -6.49
N ASN A 101 -14.79 3.01 -6.45
CA ASN A 101 -14.92 4.14 -7.37
C ASN A 101 -14.53 5.48 -6.72
N ARG A 102 -13.89 5.43 -5.54
CA ARG A 102 -13.43 6.63 -4.83
C ARG A 102 -11.97 6.90 -5.13
N SER A 103 -11.59 8.18 -5.12
CA SER A 103 -10.19 8.57 -5.25
C SER A 103 -9.33 8.01 -4.12
N ARG A 104 -9.87 7.90 -2.90
CA ARG A 104 -9.12 7.55 -1.68
C ARG A 104 -8.93 6.06 -1.55
N THR A 105 -7.71 5.60 -1.32
CA THR A 105 -7.38 4.18 -1.17
C THR A 105 -6.58 3.93 0.11
N ARG A 106 -6.23 2.67 0.40
CA ARG A 106 -5.43 2.30 1.58
C ARG A 106 -4.05 2.99 1.62
N ALA A 107 -3.60 3.49 0.47
CA ALA A 107 -2.36 4.22 0.27
C ALA A 107 -2.53 5.75 0.25
N THR A 108 -3.64 6.26 0.78
CA THR A 108 -3.85 7.69 1.06
C THR A 108 -3.31 8.05 2.44
N PHE A 109 -2.30 8.92 2.51
CA PHE A 109 -1.70 9.44 3.73
C PHE A 109 -2.28 10.81 4.07
N ARG A 110 -3.16 10.85 5.06
CA ARG A 110 -3.74 12.11 5.58
C ARG A 110 -2.82 12.69 6.64
N ARG A 111 -2.74 14.02 6.71
CA ARG A 111 -1.95 14.74 7.73
C ARG A 111 -2.26 14.23 9.14
N GLU A 112 -3.55 14.07 9.40
CA GLU A 112 -4.15 13.57 10.64
C GLU A 112 -3.63 12.18 11.05
N GLN A 113 -3.17 11.40 10.08
CA GLN A 113 -2.68 10.04 10.29
C GLN A 113 -1.17 9.93 10.38
N LEU A 114 -0.42 10.96 9.96
CA LEU A 114 1.04 10.99 10.04
C LEU A 114 1.57 11.65 11.30
N MET A 115 0.65 12.22 12.08
CA MET A 115 0.95 12.98 13.28
C MET A 115 0.21 12.43 14.49
N GLY A 116 0.70 12.82 15.67
CA GLY A 116 0.06 12.53 16.93
C GLY A 116 -0.17 11.02 17.15
N ARG A 117 -1.31 10.69 17.72
CA ARG A 117 -1.65 9.33 18.16
C ARG A 117 -1.85 8.35 17.00
N CYS A 118 -2.27 8.80 15.82
CA CYS A 118 -2.46 7.92 14.66
C CYS A 118 -1.15 7.67 13.88
N ALA A 119 -0.06 8.41 14.15
CA ALA A 119 1.20 8.30 13.41
C ALA A 119 1.83 6.91 13.42
N SER A 120 1.58 6.11 14.47
CA SER A 120 2.07 4.75 14.65
C SER A 120 1.01 3.67 14.41
N HIS A 121 -0.17 4.05 13.90
CA HIS A 121 -1.25 3.10 13.66
C HIS A 121 -0.88 2.12 12.54
N ALA A 122 -1.13 0.82 12.73
CA ALA A 122 -0.63 -0.24 11.84
C ALA A 122 -1.13 -0.14 10.39
N TYR A 123 -2.35 0.35 10.18
CA TYR A 123 -2.98 0.41 8.85
C TYR A 123 -2.94 1.79 8.19
N PHE A 124 -2.79 2.85 8.99
CA PHE A 124 -2.99 4.23 8.55
C PHE A 124 -1.86 5.17 8.96
N GLY A 125 -0.94 4.73 9.81
CA GLY A 125 0.21 5.53 10.25
C GLY A 125 1.23 5.77 9.14
N LYS A 126 2.41 6.22 9.56
CA LYS A 126 3.54 6.54 8.68
C LYS A 126 4.19 5.31 8.04
N ASP A 127 4.02 4.14 8.65
CA ASP A 127 4.57 2.86 8.19
C ASP A 127 3.40 1.94 7.85
N ARG A 128 3.29 1.54 6.59
CA ARG A 128 2.19 0.73 6.08
C ARG A 128 2.73 -0.43 5.27
N THR A 129 2.19 -1.61 5.53
CA THR A 129 2.55 -2.82 4.80
C THR A 129 1.32 -3.38 4.07
N PHE A 130 1.52 -3.73 2.82
CA PHE A 130 0.50 -4.26 1.92
C PHE A 130 0.94 -5.63 1.40
N ARG A 131 0.05 -6.61 1.44
CA ARG A 131 0.29 -7.95 0.94
C ARG A 131 -0.70 -8.24 -0.17
N MET A 132 -0.22 -8.29 -1.41
CA MET A 132 -1.04 -8.50 -2.60
C MET A 132 -0.16 -9.03 -3.74
N MET A 133 -0.77 -9.76 -4.68
CA MET A 133 -0.19 -10.18 -5.96
C MET A 133 1.24 -10.73 -5.90
N GLY A 134 1.52 -11.63 -4.97
CA GLY A 134 2.83 -12.26 -4.83
C GLY A 134 3.89 -11.35 -4.21
N MET A 135 3.51 -10.21 -3.60
CA MET A 135 4.44 -9.29 -2.93
C MET A 135 3.98 -8.83 -1.55
N ASN A 136 4.98 -8.48 -0.75
CA ASN A 136 4.89 -7.68 0.45
C ASN A 136 5.55 -6.32 0.15
N LEU A 137 4.73 -5.27 0.10
CA LEU A 137 5.13 -3.90 -0.17
C LEU A 137 4.99 -3.07 1.10
N ARG A 138 6.10 -2.52 1.58
CA ARG A 138 6.13 -1.59 2.71
C ARG A 138 6.40 -0.17 2.22
N MET A 139 5.59 0.76 2.70
CA MET A 139 5.77 2.21 2.49
C MET A 139 5.99 2.88 3.84
N ALA A 140 7.04 3.69 3.94
CA ALA A 140 7.38 4.39 5.18
C ALA A 140 7.67 5.87 4.95
N ILE A 141 7.03 6.73 5.74
CA ILE A 141 7.28 8.16 5.81
C ILE A 141 8.14 8.46 7.06
N SER A 142 9.23 9.18 6.86
CA SER A 142 10.17 9.59 7.90
C SER A 142 10.55 11.07 7.74
N ASP A 143 11.13 11.65 8.79
CA ASP A 143 11.61 13.04 8.78
C ASP A 143 10.56 14.06 8.30
N LEU A 144 9.30 13.85 8.71
CA LEU A 144 8.19 14.74 8.36
C LEU A 144 8.44 16.14 8.93
N ARG A 145 8.66 17.09 8.03
CA ARG A 145 8.74 18.52 8.29
C ARG A 145 7.41 19.16 7.87
N GLN A 146 6.93 20.04 8.72
CA GLN A 146 5.67 20.74 8.54
C GLN A 146 5.67 22.06 9.33
N PRO A 147 4.78 23.00 8.99
CA PRO A 147 4.61 24.23 9.76
C PRO A 147 3.98 23.95 11.13
N ASP A 148 4.03 24.95 12.01
CA ASP A 148 3.36 24.88 13.30
C ASP A 148 1.85 24.68 13.11
N MET A 149 1.29 23.66 13.79
CA MET A 149 -0.11 23.29 13.65
C MET A 149 -1.06 24.43 14.03
N ARG A 150 -0.72 25.27 15.03
CA ARG A 150 -1.58 26.38 15.43
C ARG A 150 -1.61 27.44 14.34
N LYS A 151 -0.45 27.76 13.76
CA LYS A 151 -0.35 28.70 12.63
C LYS A 151 -1.07 28.18 11.39
N MET A 152 -1.02 26.87 11.13
CA MET A 152 -1.82 26.28 10.05
C MET A 152 -3.32 26.40 10.30
N LEU A 153 -3.77 26.12 11.53
CA LEU A 153 -5.18 26.22 11.90
C LEU A 153 -5.71 27.67 11.90
N SER A 154 -4.86 28.66 12.19
CA SER A 154 -5.21 30.09 12.09
C SER A 154 -5.06 30.67 10.69
N GLY A 155 -4.50 29.92 9.73
CA GLY A 155 -4.22 30.38 8.38
C GLY A 155 -2.96 31.24 8.24
N GLU A 156 -2.16 31.39 9.31
CA GLU A 156 -0.89 32.12 9.31
C GLU A 156 0.25 31.35 8.61
N ALA A 157 0.11 30.04 8.40
CA ALA A 157 1.08 29.22 7.69
C ALA A 157 0.40 28.34 6.64
N ALA A 158 0.94 28.33 5.42
CA ALA A 158 0.53 27.41 4.38
C ALA A 158 0.93 25.96 4.76
N PRO A 159 0.12 24.96 4.39
CA PRO A 159 0.41 23.55 4.66
C PRO A 159 1.54 23.03 3.75
N ASP A 160 2.79 23.37 4.08
CA ASP A 160 3.99 22.90 3.36
C ASP A 160 4.62 21.67 4.06
N PHE A 161 4.49 20.50 3.43
CA PHE A 161 5.03 19.25 3.94
C PHE A 161 6.26 18.81 3.14
N ALA A 162 7.27 18.34 3.86
CA ALA A 162 8.42 17.66 3.27
C ALA A 162 8.79 16.44 4.11
N PHE A 163 9.15 15.34 3.47
CA PHE A 163 9.48 14.09 4.16
C PHE A 163 10.33 13.16 3.30
N ASN A 164 10.92 12.16 3.96
CA ASN A 164 11.57 11.04 3.31
C ASN A 164 10.56 9.90 3.14
N PHE A 165 10.41 9.41 1.92
CA PHE A 165 9.54 8.30 1.57
C PHE A 165 10.37 7.08 1.16
N GLN A 166 10.16 5.96 1.84
CA GLN A 166 10.84 4.69 1.57
C GLN A 166 9.83 3.67 1.06
N VAL A 167 10.22 2.93 0.02
CA VAL A 167 9.47 1.79 -0.51
C VAL A 167 10.37 0.57 -0.47
N ASP A 168 9.89 -0.48 0.20
CA ASP A 168 10.53 -1.79 0.20
C ASP A 168 9.54 -2.81 -0.41
N VAL A 169 9.98 -3.56 -1.41
CA VAL A 169 9.19 -4.63 -2.03
C VAL A 169 9.95 -5.93 -1.89
N ARG A 170 9.24 -6.98 -1.44
CA ARG A 170 9.76 -8.34 -1.35
C ARG A 170 8.76 -9.31 -1.96
N ALA A 171 9.27 -10.40 -2.52
CA ALA A 171 8.42 -11.50 -2.96
C ALA A 171 7.70 -12.13 -1.75
N ASP A 172 6.42 -12.41 -1.91
CA ASP A 172 5.56 -13.09 -0.96
C ASP A 172 4.54 -13.94 -1.71
N ALA A 173 4.93 -15.18 -2.03
CA ALA A 173 4.09 -16.11 -2.79
C ALA A 173 2.76 -16.46 -2.09
N THR A 174 2.62 -16.14 -0.80
CA THR A 174 1.38 -16.38 -0.05
C THR A 174 0.39 -15.21 -0.14
N ALA A 175 0.81 -14.07 -0.70
CA ALA A 175 -0.05 -12.93 -0.95
C ALA A 175 -0.86 -13.14 -2.24
N THR A 176 -2.03 -13.78 -2.14
CA THR A 176 -2.81 -14.18 -3.33
C THR A 176 -3.84 -13.15 -3.79
N ASN A 177 -4.13 -12.12 -3.00
CA ASN A 177 -5.16 -11.14 -3.32
C ASN A 177 -4.73 -10.19 -4.45
N GLU A 178 -5.65 -9.84 -5.35
CA GLU A 178 -5.43 -8.84 -6.41
C GLU A 178 -5.34 -7.42 -5.85
N PHE A 179 -6.17 -7.14 -4.85
CA PHE A 179 -6.29 -5.86 -4.17
C PHE A 179 -5.91 -6.03 -2.69
N VAL A 180 -5.49 -4.94 -2.05
CA VAL A 180 -5.08 -4.96 -0.63
C VAL A 180 -6.22 -5.32 0.34
N GLY A 181 -7.47 -5.14 -0.08
CA GLY A 181 -8.63 -5.37 0.78
C GLY A 181 -8.87 -4.25 1.79
N PRO A 182 -10.02 -4.28 2.48
CA PRO A 182 -10.35 -3.30 3.52
C PRO A 182 -9.41 -3.41 4.73
N ALA A 183 -9.22 -2.30 5.42
CA ALA A 183 -8.63 -2.22 6.74
C ALA A 183 -9.67 -2.67 7.76
N PRO A 184 -9.26 -3.38 8.82
CA PRO A 184 -10.19 -3.75 9.89
C PRO A 184 -10.65 -2.55 10.71
N GLU A 185 -9.87 -1.45 10.72
CA GLU A 185 -10.18 -0.23 11.46
C GLU A 185 -9.46 0.96 10.82
N MET A 186 -10.03 2.16 10.98
CA MET A 186 -9.44 3.44 10.59
C MET A 186 -9.10 4.29 11.81
N CYS A 187 -7.88 4.81 11.86
CA CYS A 187 -7.48 5.84 12.81
C CYS A 187 -7.54 7.21 12.13
N THR A 188 -8.21 8.16 12.77
CA THR A 188 -8.21 9.58 12.39
C THR A 188 -7.88 10.42 13.61
N SER A 189 -7.15 11.52 13.42
CA SER A 189 -6.82 12.45 14.50
C SER A 189 -6.93 13.88 14.01
N TYR A 190 -7.73 14.72 14.66
CA TYR A 190 -7.83 16.13 14.31
C TYR A 190 -7.37 17.02 15.46
N TYR A 191 -6.92 18.22 15.10
CA TYR A 191 -6.41 19.21 16.03
C TYR A 191 -7.36 20.40 16.09
N LYS A 192 -7.59 20.90 17.31
CA LYS A 192 -8.30 22.16 17.54
C LYS A 192 -7.56 23.01 18.57
N VAL A 193 -7.82 24.31 18.54
CA VAL A 193 -7.44 25.20 19.64
C VAL A 193 -8.65 25.29 20.58
N ASP A 194 -8.47 24.95 21.86
CA ASP A 194 -9.54 25.07 22.86
C ASP A 194 -9.70 26.54 23.34
N GLU A 195 -10.70 26.78 24.20
CA GLU A 195 -11.02 28.10 24.74
C GLU A 195 -9.86 28.74 25.51
N SER A 196 -8.93 27.94 26.04
CA SER A 196 -7.73 28.43 26.73
C SER A 196 -6.62 28.85 25.77
N GLY A 197 -6.82 28.66 24.46
CA GLY A 197 -5.75 28.81 23.50
C GLY A 197 -4.72 27.69 23.66
N LYS A 198 -5.13 26.44 23.90
CA LYS A 198 -4.23 25.29 23.86
C LYS A 198 -4.57 24.40 22.66
N LEU A 199 -3.53 23.88 22.02
CA LEU A 199 -3.69 22.87 20.97
C LEU A 199 -4.11 21.54 21.62
N VAL A 200 -5.24 21.00 21.20
CA VAL A 200 -5.80 19.73 21.66
C VAL A 200 -5.92 18.79 20.47
N GLU A 201 -5.38 17.60 20.61
CA GLU A 201 -5.53 16.49 19.68
C GLU A 201 -6.74 15.64 20.09
N ILE A 202 -7.59 15.29 19.12
CA ILE A 202 -8.69 14.34 19.29
C ILE A 202 -8.50 13.22 18.28
N ALA A 203 -8.23 12.01 18.78
CA ALA A 203 -8.03 10.82 17.96
C ALA A 203 -9.20 9.83 18.15
N THR A 204 -9.65 9.26 17.04
CA THR A 204 -10.73 8.27 16.97
C THR A 204 -10.25 7.07 16.17
N VAL A 205 -10.58 5.88 16.66
CA VAL A 205 -10.47 4.62 15.91
C VAL A 205 -11.89 4.14 15.64
N SER A 206 -12.20 3.81 14.38
CA SER A 206 -13.52 3.33 13.95
C SER A 206 -13.39 2.11 13.05
N ASP A 207 -14.35 1.20 13.12
CA ASP A 207 -14.38 -0.02 12.29
C ASP A 207 -14.70 0.29 10.81
N ASP A 208 -15.26 1.46 10.54
CA ASP A 208 -15.60 1.88 9.18
C ASP A 208 -14.37 2.49 8.48
N GLU A 209 -13.81 1.78 7.50
CA GLU A 209 -13.06 2.42 6.41
C GLU A 209 -13.99 3.21 5.44
N ALA A 210 -15.27 3.33 5.80
CA ALA A 210 -16.40 3.72 4.98
C ALA A 210 -16.70 2.65 3.93
N THR A 211 -17.84 1.98 4.11
CA THR A 211 -18.58 1.30 3.05
C THR A 211 -18.58 2.14 1.75
N PRO A 212 -18.62 1.51 0.57
CA PRO A 212 -18.90 2.25 -0.66
C PRO A 212 -20.18 3.07 -0.42
N ASP A 213 -20.19 4.37 -0.77
CA ASP A 213 -21.45 5.10 -0.77
C ASP A 213 -22.34 4.39 -1.77
N THR A 214 -23.47 3.88 -1.29
CA THR A 214 -24.55 3.45 -2.17
C THR A 214 -24.88 4.65 -3.08
N PRO A 215 -24.93 4.46 -4.41
CA PRO A 215 -25.15 5.56 -5.36
C PRO A 215 -26.41 6.37 -5.07
#